data_AF-A0A4U0YQY8-F1
#
_entry.id   AF-A0A4U0YQY8-F1
#
_cell.length_a   1.000
_cell.length_b   1.000
_cell.length_c   1.000
_cell.angle_alpha   90.00
_cell.angle_beta   90.00
_cell.angle_gamma   90.00
#
_symmetry.space_group_name_H-M   'P 1'
#
loop_
_entity.id
_entity.type
_entity.pdbx_description
1 polymer ?
#
loop_
_entity_poly.entity_id
_entity_poly.type
_entity_poly.pdbx_seq_one_letter_code
_entity_poly.pdbx_strand_id
1 'polypeptide(L)'
;MAMEACATAHYWARTLTVFGHDVRLIAPKFVKPYVKNQKNDMADAEAIAEAASRPTMRFVEVKTPEQQGLGMIFRLRDLLVIQRTQTVNALRGHLAGFGVVTAKGRENIEKLRAALNRPCPNSSLIDLVKG
;
A
#
# COMPACT_ATOMS: atom_id res chain seq x y z
N MET A 1 13.93 14.99 21.20
CA MET A 1 13.39 13.60 21.21
C MET A 1 13.58 12.97 19.84
N ALA A 2 13.81 11.66 19.75
CA ALA A 2 13.92 10.94 18.49
C ALA A 2 12.86 9.84 18.40
N MET A 3 12.28 9.63 17.22
CA MET A 3 11.26 8.61 16.96
C MET A 3 11.49 7.98 15.59
N GLU A 4 11.17 6.71 15.42
CA GLU A 4 11.10 6.11 14.09
C GLU A 4 9.88 6.65 13.32
N ALA A 5 10.07 6.96 12.03
CA ALA A 5 9.02 7.43 11.13
C ALA A 5 8.07 6.29 10.71
N CYS A 6 7.31 5.77 11.67
CA CYS A 6 6.24 4.80 11.45
C CYS A 6 4.93 5.48 11.00
N ALA A 7 3.87 4.68 10.76
CA ALA A 7 2.60 5.17 10.22
C ALA A 7 1.97 6.31 11.06
N THR A 8 2.14 6.26 12.38
CA THR A 8 1.57 7.23 13.33
C THR A 8 2.56 8.30 13.77
N ALA A 9 3.84 8.18 13.40
CA ALA A 9 4.91 9.06 13.89
C ALA A 9 4.69 10.52 13.53
N HIS A 10 4.17 10.82 12.34
CA HIS A 10 3.89 12.21 11.93
C HIS A 10 2.79 12.86 12.78
N TYR A 11 1.76 12.10 13.18
CA TYR A 11 0.73 12.60 14.08
C TYR A 11 1.35 12.95 15.44
N TRP A 12 2.06 11.99 16.04
CA TRP A 12 2.68 12.18 17.35
C TRP A 12 3.75 13.27 17.35
N ALA A 13 4.55 13.38 16.29
CA ALA A 13 5.54 14.43 16.17
C ALA A 13 4.90 15.82 16.17
N ARG A 14 3.81 16.02 15.42
CA ARG A 14 3.06 17.30 15.45
C ARG A 14 2.49 17.57 16.85
N THR A 15 1.86 16.58 17.47
CA THR A 15 1.27 16.70 18.81
C THR A 15 2.32 17.06 19.86
N LEU A 16 3.44 16.34 19.91
CA LEU A 16 4.52 16.59 20.86
C LEU A 16 5.22 17.94 20.61
N THR A 17 5.31 18.38 19.35
CA THR A 17 5.85 19.71 19.01
C THR A 17 4.98 20.83 19.59
N VAL A 18 3.64 20.68 19.60
CA VAL A 18 2.73 21.64 20.24
C VAL A 18 2.99 21.74 21.74
N PHE A 19 3.41 20.65 22.39
CA PHE A 19 3.81 20.66 23.80
C PHE A 19 5.24 21.16 24.05
N GLY A 20 5.94 21.66 23.02
CA GLY A 20 7.27 22.25 23.14
C GLY A 20 8.44 21.26 23.00
N HIS A 21 8.18 20.02 22.60
CA HIS A 21 9.25 19.05 22.34
C HIS A 21 9.87 19.24 20.96
N ASP A 22 11.20 19.27 20.88
CA ASP A 22 11.91 19.12 19.61
C ASP A 22 11.88 17.65 19.17
N VAL A 23 11.06 17.33 18.16
CA VAL A 23 10.88 15.96 17.68
C VAL A 23 11.63 15.74 16.37
N ARG A 24 12.52 14.74 16.36
CA ARG A 24 13.30 14.34 15.19
C ARG A 24 12.87 12.95 14.73
N LEU A 25 12.36 12.83 13.50
CA LEU A 25 11.95 11.55 12.93
C LEU A 25 13.09 10.87 12.19
N ILE A 26 13.29 9.57 12.37
CA ILE A 26 14.32 8.77 11.68
C ILE A 26 13.63 7.76 10.76
N ALA A 27 14.05 7.68 9.50
CA ALA A 27 13.47 6.70 8.57
C ALA A 27 13.75 5.27 9.06
N PRO A 28 12.78 4.33 8.96
CA PRO A 28 12.95 2.93 9.41
C PRO A 28 14.22 2.25 8.89
N LYS A 29 14.60 2.55 7.63
CA LYS A 29 15.81 2.02 7.00
C LYS A 29 17.11 2.37 7.72
N PHE A 30 17.14 3.48 8.47
CA PHE A 30 18.29 3.93 9.24
C PHE A 30 18.25 3.42 10.69
N VAL A 31 17.10 3.02 11.21
CA VAL A 31 16.96 2.39 12.53
C VAL A 31 17.27 0.89 12.43
N LYS A 32 16.84 0.23 11.36
CA LYS A 32 16.96 -1.22 11.14
C LYS A 32 18.35 -1.82 11.45
N PRO A 33 19.49 -1.20 11.07
CA PRO A 33 20.81 -1.75 11.38
C PRO A 33 21.12 -1.86 12.89
N TYR A 34 20.40 -1.14 13.74
CA TYR A 34 20.61 -1.09 15.19
C TYR A 34 19.61 -1.95 15.98
N VAL A 35 18.64 -2.57 15.30
CA VAL A 35 17.65 -3.44 15.95
C VAL A 35 18.30 -4.78 16.29
N LYS A 36 18.31 -5.13 17.57
CA LYS A 36 18.80 -6.43 18.06
C LYS A 36 17.78 -7.54 17.76
N ASN A 37 18.25 -8.78 17.63
CA ASN A 37 17.35 -9.93 17.49
C ASN A 37 16.49 -10.04 18.75
N GLN A 38 15.16 -10.13 18.56
CA GLN A 38 14.05 -10.04 19.54
C GLN A 38 13.35 -8.67 19.52
N LYS A 39 12.11 -8.69 19.03
CA LYS A 39 11.25 -7.51 18.95
C LYS A 39 10.60 -7.25 20.31
N ASN A 40 10.97 -6.14 20.94
CA ASN A 40 10.31 -5.59 22.12
C ASN A 40 10.52 -4.06 22.16
N ASP A 41 9.67 -3.36 22.92
CA ASP A 41 9.68 -1.88 22.94
C ASP A 41 11.01 -1.29 23.43
N MET A 42 11.69 -1.98 24.36
CA MET A 42 13.00 -1.56 24.87
C MET A 42 14.07 -1.61 23.78
N ALA A 43 14.13 -2.71 23.01
CA ALA A 43 15.06 -2.88 21.90
C ALA A 43 14.79 -1.86 20.78
N ASP A 44 13.53 -1.54 20.50
CA ASP A 44 13.15 -0.53 19.53
C ASP A 44 13.61 0.88 19.99
N ALA A 45 13.41 1.21 21.27
CA ALA A 45 13.88 2.48 21.85
C ALA A 45 15.41 2.61 21.83
N GLU A 46 16.13 1.55 22.19
CA GLU A 46 17.60 1.50 22.10
C GLU A 46 18.09 1.72 20.67
N ALA A 47 17.49 1.04 19.69
CA ALA A 47 17.85 1.17 18.29
C ALA A 47 17.63 2.60 17.76
N ILE A 48 16.52 3.23 18.14
CA ILE A 48 16.22 4.63 17.79
C ILE A 48 17.25 5.57 18.45
N ALA A 49 17.59 5.36 19.72
CA ALA A 49 18.57 6.17 20.43
C ALA A 49 19.98 6.06 19.81
N GLU A 50 20.39 4.83 19.46
CA GLU A 50 21.67 4.54 18.82
C GLU A 50 21.75 5.13 17.41
N ALA A 51 20.67 5.03 16.64
CA ALA A 51 20.56 5.70 15.34
C ALA A 51 20.66 7.23 15.51
N ALA A 52 19.89 7.80 16.43
CA ALA A 52 19.85 9.24 16.68
C ALA A 52 21.20 9.81 17.15
N SER A 53 22.05 9.01 17.78
CA SER A 53 23.37 9.43 18.27
C SER A 53 24.43 9.53 17.17
N ARG A 54 24.18 8.99 15.98
CA ARG A 54 25.16 9.05 14.88
C ARG A 54 25.34 10.50 14.40
N PRO A 55 26.58 11.00 14.26
CA PRO A 55 26.84 12.39 13.87
C PRO A 55 26.36 12.72 12.45
N THR A 56 26.28 11.72 11.58
CA THR A 56 25.82 11.84 10.19
C THR A 56 24.33 11.51 10.01
N MET A 57 23.58 11.36 11.11
CA MET A 57 22.18 10.95 11.05
C MET A 57 21.32 11.96 10.29
N ARG A 58 20.43 11.44 9.44
CA ARG A 58 19.49 12.23 8.65
C ARG A 58 18.09 12.04 9.17
N PHE A 59 17.44 13.16 9.46
CA PHE A 59 16.07 13.16 9.97
C PHE A 59 15.07 13.41 8.83
N VAL A 60 13.88 12.86 8.99
CA VAL A 60 12.74 13.04 8.12
C VAL A 60 11.94 14.24 8.63
N GLU A 61 11.54 15.11 7.71
CA GLU A 61 10.68 16.23 8.04
C GLU A 61 9.31 15.75 8.55
N VAL A 62 8.78 16.44 9.57
CA VAL A 62 7.44 16.20 10.06
C VAL A 62 6.44 16.76 9.06
N LYS A 63 5.77 15.86 8.33
CA LYS A 63 4.76 16.24 7.34
C LYS A 63 3.56 16.93 8.00
N THR A 64 3.04 17.95 7.34
CA THR A 64 1.71 18.50 7.67
C THR A 64 0.61 17.48 7.35
N PRO A 65 -0.59 17.61 7.93
CA PRO A 65 -1.73 16.76 7.58
C PRO A 65 -2.03 16.77 6.07
N GLU A 66 -1.89 17.91 5.40
CA GLU A 66 -2.16 18.09 3.97
C GLU A 66 -1.12 17.34 3.12
N GLN A 67 0.17 17.47 3.45
CA GLN A 67 1.26 16.74 2.78
C GLN A 67 1.11 15.22 2.99
N GLN A 68 0.73 14.79 4.20
CA GLN A 68 0.47 13.39 4.52
C GLN A 68 -0.73 12.86 3.73
N GLY A 69 -1.82 13.63 3.66
CA GLY A 69 -3.05 13.32 2.93
C GLY A 69 -2.83 13.20 1.44
N LEU A 70 -2.08 14.11 0.82
CA LEU A 70 -1.74 14.03 -0.60
C LEU A 70 -0.99 12.72 -0.91
N GLY A 71 -0.03 12.34 -0.06
CA GLY A 71 0.67 11.07 -0.19
C GLY A 71 -0.24 9.85 -0.04
N MET A 72 -1.30 9.93 0.78
CA MET A 72 -2.31 8.88 0.91
C MET A 72 -3.14 8.72 -0.36
N ILE A 73 -3.55 9.84 -0.99
CA ILE A 73 -4.32 9.82 -2.24
C ILE A 73 -3.53 9.13 -3.37
N PHE A 74 -2.25 9.46 -3.53
CA PHE A 74 -1.40 8.82 -4.54
C PHE A 74 -1.29 7.30 -4.31
N ARG A 75 -0.98 6.87 -3.08
CA ARG A 75 -0.89 5.45 -2.76
C ARG A 75 -2.21 4.70 -2.94
N LEU A 76 -3.33 5.32 -2.57
CA LEU A 76 -4.66 4.75 -2.77
C LEU A 76 -4.97 4.58 -4.26
N ARG A 77 -4.66 5.59 -5.07
CA ARG A 77 -4.82 5.50 -6.53
C ARG A 77 -3.98 4.36 -7.11
N ASP A 78 -2.71 4.26 -6.73
CA ASP A 78 -1.82 3.20 -7.21
C ASP A 78 -2.36 1.81 -6.83
N LEU A 79 -2.81 1.64 -5.58
CA LEU A 79 -3.44 0.42 -5.10
C LEU A 79 -4.67 0.05 -5.96
N LEU A 80 -5.58 1.00 -6.18
CA LEU A 80 -6.79 0.76 -6.97
C LEU A 80 -6.47 0.44 -8.44
N VAL A 81 -5.43 1.04 -9.02
CA VAL A 81 -4.97 0.73 -10.39
C VAL A 81 -4.44 -0.70 -10.48
N ILE A 82 -3.64 -1.12 -9.50
CA ILE A 82 -3.10 -2.49 -9.41
C ILE A 82 -4.24 -3.48 -9.22
N GLN A 83 -5.11 -3.27 -8.24
CA GLN A 83 -6.25 -4.14 -7.94
C GLN A 83 -7.16 -4.27 -9.16
N ARG A 84 -7.54 -3.17 -9.81
CA ARG A 84 -8.34 -3.22 -11.05
C ARG A 84 -7.68 -4.08 -12.12
N THR A 85 -6.38 -3.92 -12.33
CA THR A 85 -5.64 -4.70 -13.33
C THR A 85 -5.60 -6.18 -12.97
N GLN A 86 -5.39 -6.51 -11.69
CA GLN A 86 -5.44 -7.88 -11.18
C GLN A 86 -6.83 -8.51 -11.38
N THR A 87 -7.90 -7.80 -11.02
CA THR A 87 -9.29 -8.26 -11.21
C THR A 87 -9.60 -8.54 -12.68
N VAL A 88 -9.20 -7.64 -13.59
CA VAL A 88 -9.41 -7.83 -15.04
C VAL A 88 -8.63 -9.04 -15.56
N ASN A 89 -7.39 -9.22 -15.11
CA ASN A 89 -6.59 -10.36 -15.51
C ASN A 89 -7.15 -11.69 -14.97
N ALA A 90 -7.66 -11.70 -13.73
CA ALA A 90 -8.31 -12.86 -13.13
C ALA A 90 -9.58 -13.24 -13.91
N LEU A 91 -10.47 -12.26 -14.17
CA LEU A 91 -11.67 -12.47 -14.97
C LEU A 91 -11.34 -13.07 -16.35
N ARG A 92 -10.37 -12.48 -17.05
CA ARG A 92 -9.93 -12.97 -18.35
C ARG A 92 -9.39 -14.40 -18.27
N GLY A 93 -8.63 -14.73 -17.23
CA GLY A 93 -8.12 -16.08 -16.99
C GLY A 93 -9.24 -17.09 -16.76
N HIS A 94 -10.22 -16.75 -15.93
CA HIS A 94 -11.38 -17.62 -15.68
C HIS A 94 -12.20 -17.87 -16.94
N LEU A 95 -12.50 -16.81 -17.71
CA LEU A 95 -13.27 -16.92 -18.96
C LEU A 95 -12.54 -17.70 -20.06
N ALA A 96 -11.22 -17.59 -20.12
CA ALA A 96 -10.41 -18.40 -21.03
C ALA A 96 -10.56 -19.91 -20.75
N GLY A 97 -10.75 -20.31 -19.49
CA GLY A 97 -11.05 -21.69 -19.10
C GLY A 97 -12.35 -22.24 -19.70
N PHE A 98 -13.25 -21.35 -20.12
CA PHE A 98 -14.52 -21.69 -20.79
C PHE A 98 -14.51 -21.36 -22.28
N GLY A 99 -13.33 -21.18 -22.89
CA GLY A 99 -13.17 -20.91 -24.32
C GLY A 99 -13.42 -19.45 -24.73
N VAL A 100 -13.72 -18.55 -23.80
CA VAL A 100 -13.88 -17.12 -24.07
C VAL A 100 -12.53 -16.41 -23.95
N VAL A 101 -11.84 -16.23 -25.08
CA VAL A 101 -10.49 -15.67 -25.12
C VAL A 101 -10.48 -14.25 -25.69
N THR A 102 -9.85 -13.32 -24.97
CA THR A 102 -9.58 -11.95 -25.46
C THR A 102 -8.13 -11.54 -25.18
N ALA A 103 -7.67 -10.51 -25.90
CA ALA A 103 -6.38 -9.86 -25.62
C ALA A 103 -6.34 -9.26 -24.20
N LYS A 104 -5.13 -9.09 -23.66
CA LYS A 104 -4.91 -8.35 -22.41
C LYS A 104 -5.30 -6.87 -22.59
N GLY A 105 -5.58 -6.18 -21.50
CA GLY A 105 -5.90 -4.75 -21.52
C GLY A 105 -7.33 -4.46 -21.09
N ARG A 106 -7.52 -3.26 -20.53
CA ARG A 106 -8.81 -2.82 -19.95
C ARG A 106 -9.84 -2.56 -21.04
N GLU A 107 -9.40 -2.11 -22.20
CA GLU A 107 -10.20 -1.85 -23.39
C GLU A 107 -10.92 -3.10 -23.93
N ASN A 108 -10.49 -4.30 -23.53
CA ASN A 108 -11.10 -5.56 -23.95
C ASN A 108 -12.20 -6.06 -22.99
N ILE A 109 -12.49 -5.35 -21.88
CA ILE A 109 -13.54 -5.74 -20.93
C ILE A 109 -14.93 -5.78 -21.60
N GLU A 110 -15.24 -4.79 -22.45
CA GLU A 110 -16.53 -4.78 -23.16
C GLU A 110 -16.67 -5.96 -24.12
N LYS A 111 -15.55 -6.45 -24.69
CA LYS A 111 -15.56 -7.66 -25.52
C LYS A 111 -15.85 -8.91 -24.68
N LEU A 112 -15.28 -9.00 -23.47
CA LEU A 112 -15.58 -10.07 -22.53
C LEU A 112 -17.06 -10.05 -22.12
N ARG A 113 -17.61 -8.86 -21.82
CA ARG A 113 -19.03 -8.67 -21.51
C ARG A 113 -19.93 -9.09 -22.68
N ALA A 114 -19.60 -8.68 -23.90
CA ALA A 114 -20.36 -9.05 -25.08
C ALA A 114 -20.32 -10.56 -25.36
N ALA A 115 -19.17 -11.21 -25.14
CA ALA A 115 -19.02 -12.65 -25.31
C ALA A 115 -19.87 -13.45 -24.32
N LEU A 116 -19.96 -12.98 -23.06
CA LEU A 116 -20.82 -13.60 -22.04
C LEU A 116 -22.30 -13.53 -22.43
N ASN A 117 -22.75 -12.43 -23.02
CA ASN A 117 -24.15 -12.21 -23.39
C ASN A 117 -24.60 -12.97 -24.66
N ARG A 118 -23.72 -13.74 -25.31
CA ARG A 118 -24.11 -14.54 -26.48
C ARG A 118 -24.87 -15.79 -26.03
N PRO A 119 -26.02 -16.10 -26.66
CA PRO A 119 -26.74 -17.35 -26.38
C PRO A 119 -25.89 -18.54 -26.84
N CYS A 120 -25.62 -19.47 -25.92
CA CYS A 120 -24.95 -20.75 -26.22
C CYS A 120 -26.00 -21.89 -26.28
N PRO A 121 -25.87 -22.88 -27.18
CA PRO A 121 -26.88 -23.93 -27.37
C PRO A 121 -27.09 -24.88 -26.18
N ASN A 122 -26.08 -25.05 -25.32
CA ASN A 122 -26.14 -25.91 -24.13
C ASN A 122 -25.71 -25.08 -22.91
N SER A 123 -26.67 -24.81 -22.01
CA SER A 123 -26.61 -24.00 -20.77
C SER A 123 -25.54 -22.89 -20.76
N SER A 124 -25.99 -21.65 -20.83
CA SER A 124 -25.10 -20.51 -20.92
C SER A 124 -24.22 -20.42 -19.66
N LEU A 125 -22.95 -20.05 -19.83
CA LEU A 125 -22.06 -19.65 -18.72
C LEU A 125 -22.69 -18.64 -17.75
N ILE A 126 -23.66 -17.87 -18.26
CA ILE A 126 -24.50 -16.96 -17.49
C ILE A 126 -25.31 -17.70 -16.41
N ASP A 127 -25.82 -18.91 -16.69
CA ASP A 127 -26.64 -19.68 -15.75
C ASP A 127 -25.81 -20.25 -14.58
N LEU A 128 -24.49 -20.46 -14.79
CA LEU A 128 -23.56 -20.91 -13.76
C LEU A 128 -23.04 -19.76 -12.86
N VAL A 129 -23.07 -18.52 -13.35
CA VAL A 129 -22.55 -17.32 -12.66
C VAL A 129 -23.66 -16.55 -11.91
N LYS A 130 -24.93 -16.74 -12.28
CA LYS A 130 -26.11 -16.09 -11.69
C LYS A 130 -26.66 -16.80 -10.43
N GLY A 131 -25.81 -17.45 -9.63
CA GLY A 131 -26.20 -18.07 -8.35
C GLY A 131 -27.07 -17.14 -7.50
#